data_AF-A0A661WS85-F1
#
_entry.id   AF-A0A661WS85-F1
#
_cell.length_a   1.000
_cell.length_b   1.000
_cell.length_c   1.000
_cell.angle_alpha   90.00
_cell.angle_beta   90.00
_cell.angle_gamma   90.00
#
_symmetry.space_group_name_H-M   'P 1'
#
loop_
_entity.id
_entity.type
_entity.pdbx_description
1 polymer ?
#
loop_
_entity_poly.entity_id
_entity_poly.type
_entity_poly.pdbx_seq_one_letter_code
_entity_poly.pdbx_strand_id
1 'polypeptide(L)'
;NYPTRSKAIADLIREHLVKKEWSKGKVVVGTITLVYDHHKRELSSKVMDIQHDFHGIIVSSQHVHLDHDNCLEVVIVKGKTEKIEKLANRLKATKGIKYATLNMASTGKEI
;
A
#
# COMPACT_ATOMS: atom_id res chain seq x y z
N ASN A 1 12.65 -15.41 -11.98
CA ASN A 1 13.64 -15.95 -12.93
C ASN A 1 14.22 -14.77 -13.71
N TYR A 2 15.50 -14.44 -13.55
CA TYR A 2 16.13 -13.30 -14.23
C TYR A 2 16.89 -13.78 -15.48
N PRO A 3 16.70 -13.16 -16.66
CA PRO A 3 17.34 -13.61 -17.90
C PRO A 3 18.84 -13.36 -17.91
N THR A 4 19.34 -12.36 -17.16
CA THR A 4 20.77 -12.06 -17.03
C THR A 4 21.12 -11.51 -15.65
N ARG A 5 22.39 -11.67 -15.24
CA ARG A 5 22.94 -11.03 -14.04
C ARG A 5 22.80 -9.50 -14.11
N SER A 6 23.06 -8.90 -15.27
CA SER A 6 22.94 -7.44 -15.46
C SER A 6 21.52 -6.94 -15.22
N LYS A 7 20.50 -7.71 -15.65
CA LYS A 7 19.10 -7.38 -15.39
C LYS A 7 18.78 -7.44 -13.89
N ALA A 8 19.22 -8.49 -13.20
CA ALA A 8 19.02 -8.63 -11.76
C ALA A 8 19.67 -7.46 -10.98
N ILE A 9 20.90 -7.07 -11.33
CA ILE A 9 21.58 -5.92 -10.70
C ILE A 9 20.83 -4.62 -10.97
N ALA A 10 20.38 -4.38 -12.21
CA ALA A 10 19.63 -3.18 -12.55
C ALA A 10 18.29 -3.09 -11.81
N ASP A 11 17.61 -4.22 -11.60
CA ASP A 11 16.37 -4.27 -10.83
C ASP A 11 16.62 -3.98 -9.34
N LEU A 12 17.70 -4.51 -8.75
CA LEU A 12 18.11 -4.18 -7.37
C LEU A 12 18.46 -2.70 -7.18
N ILE A 13 19.14 -2.09 -8.17
CA ILE A 13 19.45 -0.65 -8.14
C ILE A 13 18.14 0.16 -8.15
N ARG A 14 17.18 -0.19 -9.02
CA ARG A 14 15.88 0.49 -9.07
C ARG A 14 15.11 0.38 -7.76
N GLU A 15 15.07 -0.81 -7.15
CA GLU A 15 14.45 -0.98 -5.84
C GLU A 15 15.10 -0.10 -4.75
N HIS A 16 16.42 0.03 -4.78
CA HIS A 16 17.14 0.91 -3.86
C HIS A 16 16.82 2.40 -4.11
N LEU A 17 16.71 2.83 -5.38
CA LEU A 17 16.33 4.20 -5.73
C LEU A 17 14.91 4.53 -5.25
N VAL A 18 13.95 3.61 -5.41
CA VAL A 18 12.59 3.76 -4.88
C VAL A 18 12.63 3.96 -3.37
N LYS A 19 13.35 3.12 -2.62
CA LYS A 19 13.50 3.27 -1.15
C LYS A 19 14.10 4.62 -0.77
N LYS A 20 15.05 5.13 -1.57
CA LYS A 20 15.68 6.44 -1.37
C LYS A 20 14.74 7.62 -1.69
N GLU A 21 13.83 7.49 -2.65
CA GLU A 21 12.78 8.50 -2.87
C GLU A 21 11.85 8.59 -1.66
N TRP A 22 11.45 7.44 -1.14
CA TRP A 22 10.59 7.34 0.04
C TRP A 22 11.24 7.99 1.26
N SER A 23 12.53 7.74 1.53
CA SER A 23 13.24 8.34 2.67
C SER A 23 13.45 9.86 2.58
N LYS A 24 13.31 10.46 1.39
CA LYS A 24 13.45 11.92 1.18
C LYS A 24 12.16 12.71 1.42
N GLY A 25 11.07 12.07 1.84
CA GLY A 25 9.78 12.74 2.10
C GLY A 25 9.14 13.35 0.84
N LYS A 26 9.49 12.84 -0.35
CA LYS A 26 8.96 13.31 -1.64
C LYS A 26 7.51 12.85 -1.84
N VAL A 27 6.89 13.37 -2.90
CA VAL A 27 5.62 12.81 -3.41
C VAL A 27 5.94 11.49 -4.12
N VAL A 28 5.42 10.40 -3.56
CA VAL A 28 5.61 9.03 -4.02
C VAL A 28 4.27 8.37 -4.32
N VAL A 29 4.30 7.18 -4.92
CA VAL A 29 3.13 6.32 -5.16
C VAL A 29 3.35 4.95 -4.55
N GLY A 30 2.28 4.27 -4.20
CA GLY A 30 2.37 2.90 -3.68
C GLY A 30 1.01 2.23 -3.63
N THR A 31 1.00 1.01 -3.11
CA THR A 31 -0.23 0.27 -2.82
C THR A 31 -0.21 -0.28 -1.40
N ILE A 32 -1.36 -0.23 -0.73
CA ILE A 32 -1.58 -0.88 0.56
C ILE A 32 -2.49 -2.07 0.30
N THR A 33 -1.99 -3.28 0.52
CA THR A 33 -2.77 -4.51 0.36
C THR A 33 -3.22 -4.99 1.72
N LEU A 34 -4.52 -5.21 1.88
CA LEU A 34 -5.16 -5.69 3.11
C LEU A 34 -5.87 -7.01 2.84
N VAL A 35 -5.85 -7.91 3.82
CA VAL A 35 -6.76 -9.05 3.89
C VAL A 35 -7.48 -9.01 5.22
N TYR A 36 -8.81 -9.07 5.21
CA TYR A 36 -9.61 -9.05 6.42
C TYR A 36 -10.93 -9.78 6.25
N ASP A 37 -11.57 -10.06 7.38
CA ASP A 37 -12.86 -10.73 7.46
C ASP A 37 -13.98 -9.68 7.51
N HIS A 38 -14.84 -9.64 6.48
CA HIS A 38 -15.89 -8.63 6.37
C HIS A 38 -17.12 -8.93 7.23
N HIS A 39 -17.26 -10.14 7.78
CA HIS A 39 -18.29 -10.48 8.77
C HIS A 39 -17.94 -10.00 10.17
N LYS A 40 -16.67 -9.63 10.43
CA LYS A 40 -16.30 -9.00 11.70
C LYS A 40 -16.99 -7.64 11.82
N ARG A 41 -17.87 -7.55 12.82
CA ARG A 41 -18.67 -6.36 13.11
C ARG A 41 -17.79 -5.11 13.12
N GLU A 42 -18.24 -4.07 12.41
CA GLU A 42 -17.61 -2.75 12.31
C GLU A 42 -16.22 -2.70 11.62
N LEU A 43 -15.61 -3.83 11.24
CA LEU A 43 -14.27 -3.82 10.65
C LEU A 43 -14.24 -3.10 9.31
N SER A 44 -15.14 -3.45 8.40
CA SER A 44 -15.23 -2.81 7.07
C SER A 44 -15.52 -1.32 7.17
N SER A 45 -16.42 -0.92 8.08
CA SER A 45 -16.69 0.51 8.34
C SER A 45 -15.46 1.23 8.86
N LYS A 46 -14.75 0.64 9.83
CA LYS A 46 -13.54 1.25 10.40
C LYS A 46 -12.41 1.38 9.38
N VAL A 47 -12.25 0.41 8.50
CA VAL A 47 -11.29 0.48 7.38
C VAL A 47 -11.67 1.62 6.43
N MET A 48 -12.95 1.75 6.08
CA MET A 48 -13.48 2.83 5.25
C MET A 48 -13.30 4.21 5.90
N ASP A 49 -13.60 4.34 7.19
CA ASP A 49 -13.45 5.60 7.94
C ASP A 49 -11.98 6.05 7.97
N ILE A 50 -11.05 5.11 8.21
CA ILE A 50 -9.61 5.40 8.11
C ILE A 50 -9.26 5.85 6.70
N GLN A 51 -9.78 5.22 5.65
CA GLN A 51 -9.49 5.68 4.28
C GLN A 51 -10.07 7.08 4.01
N HIS A 52 -11.27 7.38 4.49
CA HIS A 52 -11.90 8.69 4.38
C HIS A 52 -11.06 9.79 5.05
N ASP A 53 -10.47 9.54 6.23
CA ASP A 53 -9.54 10.47 6.88
C ASP A 53 -8.30 10.82 6.01
N PHE A 54 -7.94 9.96 5.06
CA PHE A 54 -6.79 10.12 4.16
C PHE A 54 -7.18 10.25 2.69
N HIS A 55 -8.44 10.61 2.39
CA HIS A 55 -8.96 10.68 1.02
C HIS A 55 -8.06 11.50 0.08
N GLY A 56 -7.40 12.55 0.58
CA GLY A 56 -6.52 13.41 -0.22
C GLY A 56 -5.23 12.78 -0.73
N ILE A 57 -4.88 11.56 -0.29
CA ILE A 57 -3.74 10.79 -0.82
C ILE A 57 -4.14 9.45 -1.43
N ILE A 58 -5.42 9.07 -1.38
CA ILE A 58 -5.93 7.83 -1.96
C ILE A 58 -6.41 8.15 -3.37
N VAL A 59 -5.86 7.42 -4.35
CA VAL A 59 -6.26 7.54 -5.75
C VAL A 59 -7.49 6.68 -6.03
N SER A 60 -7.48 5.45 -5.51
CA SER A 60 -8.56 4.48 -5.65
C SER A 60 -8.37 3.32 -4.67
N SER A 61 -9.43 2.58 -4.39
CA SER A 61 -9.36 1.28 -3.72
C SER A 61 -10.09 0.23 -4.55
N GLN A 62 -9.53 -0.98 -4.63
CA GLN A 62 -10.18 -2.14 -5.21
C GLN A 62 -10.43 -3.17 -4.12
N HIS A 63 -11.68 -3.58 -3.98
CA HIS A 63 -12.12 -4.63 -3.07
C HIS A 63 -12.50 -5.89 -3.85
N VAL A 64 -12.12 -7.06 -3.35
CA VAL A 64 -12.41 -8.37 -3.95
C VAL A 64 -12.81 -9.33 -2.84
N HIS A 65 -13.97 -9.97 -2.97
CA HIS A 65 -14.35 -11.09 -2.11
C HIS A 65 -13.53 -12.32 -2.50
N LEU A 66 -12.71 -12.82 -1.58
CA LEU A 66 -11.90 -14.03 -1.79
C LEU A 66 -12.73 -15.29 -1.54
N ASP A 67 -13.59 -15.24 -0.53
CA ASP A 67 -14.53 -16.28 -0.14
C ASP A 67 -15.68 -15.65 0.68
N HIS A 68 -16.48 -16.49 1.34
CA HIS A 68 -17.61 -16.06 2.16
C HIS A 68 -17.21 -15.09 3.27
N ASP A 69 -16.02 -15.20 3.86
CA ASP A 69 -15.63 -14.38 5.01
C ASP A 69 -14.55 -13.36 4.63
N ASN A 70 -13.65 -13.70 3.71
CA ASN A 70 -12.44 -12.94 3.44
C ASN A 70 -12.57 -11.97 2.28
N CYS A 71 -11.99 -10.79 2.45
CA CYS A 71 -11.82 -9.80 1.42
C CYS A 71 -10.35 -9.44 1.25
N LEU A 72 -9.94 -9.26 -0.01
CA LEU A 72 -8.70 -8.61 -0.40
C LEU A 72 -9.03 -7.17 -0.79
N GLU A 73 -8.30 -6.22 -0.24
CA GLU A 73 -8.42 -4.81 -0.63
C GLU A 73 -7.05 -4.27 -1.02
N VAL A 74 -6.98 -3.54 -2.14
CA VAL A 74 -5.77 -2.86 -2.61
C VAL A 74 -6.06 -1.38 -2.75
N VAL A 75 -5.46 -0.57 -1.87
CA VAL A 75 -5.59 0.88 -1.86
C VAL A 75 -4.40 1.48 -2.61
N ILE A 76 -4.66 2.15 -3.74
CA ILE A 76 -3.65 2.88 -4.50
C ILE A 76 -3.51 4.29 -3.93
N VAL A 77 -2.27 4.69 -3.63
CA VAL A 77 -1.97 5.95 -2.95
C VAL A 77 -0.95 6.78 -3.70
N LYS A 78 -1.08 8.12 -3.61
CA LYS A 78 -0.14 9.11 -4.14
C LYS A 78 -0.07 10.30 -3.19
N GLY A 79 1.11 10.61 -2.68
CA GLY A 79 1.25 11.68 -1.69
C GLY A 79 2.62 11.72 -1.04
N LYS A 80 2.78 12.57 -0.02
CA LYS A 80 4.00 12.62 0.80
C LYS A 80 4.19 11.29 1.53
N THR A 81 5.43 10.77 1.56
CA THR A 81 5.77 9.50 2.22
C THR A 81 5.16 9.36 3.61
N GLU A 82 5.35 10.36 4.47
CA GLU A 82 4.88 10.35 5.86
C GLU A 82 3.36 10.14 5.98
N LYS A 83 2.57 10.73 5.07
CA LYS A 83 1.11 10.56 5.08
C LYS A 83 0.71 9.14 4.65
N ILE A 84 1.42 8.57 3.66
CA ILE A 84 1.17 7.20 3.20
C ILE A 84 1.56 6.19 4.28
N GLU A 85 2.72 6.35 4.90
CA GLU A 85 3.16 5.48 6.01
C GLU A 85 2.19 5.56 7.20
N LYS A 86 1.70 6.77 7.53
CA LYS A 86 0.70 6.95 8.58
C LYS A 86 -0.61 6.23 8.26
N LEU A 87 -1.09 6.30 7.01
CA LEU A 87 -2.27 5.55 6.56
C LEU A 87 -2.04 4.03 6.68
N ALA A 88 -0.93 3.54 6.12
CA ALA A 88 -0.59 2.12 6.16
C ALA A 88 -0.48 1.59 7.60
N ASN A 89 0.13 2.35 8.50
CA ASN A 89 0.25 2.01 9.92
C ASN A 89 -1.11 1.99 10.63
N ARG A 90 -1.99 2.97 10.37
CA ARG A 90 -3.36 2.98 10.94
C ARG A 90 -4.19 1.79 10.46
N LEU A 91 -4.12 1.47 9.17
CA LEU A 91 -4.80 0.30 8.61
C LEU A 91 -4.25 -0.99 9.23
N LYS A 92 -2.92 -1.17 9.24
CA LYS A 92 -2.26 -2.36 9.83
C LYS A 92 -2.56 -2.54 11.32
N ALA A 93 -2.66 -1.46 12.08
CA ALA A 93 -3.00 -1.50 13.52
C ALA A 93 -4.48 -1.77 13.80
N THR A 94 -5.34 -1.81 12.77
CA THR A 94 -6.77 -2.05 12.95
C THR A 94 -7.02 -3.51 13.33
N LYS A 95 -7.56 -3.71 14.54
CA LYS A 95 -7.91 -5.05 15.05
C LYS A 95 -8.85 -5.75 14.07
N GLY A 96 -8.46 -6.93 13.60
CA GLY A 96 -9.24 -7.75 12.68
C GLY A 96 -8.63 -7.87 11.28
N ILE A 97 -7.69 -7.00 10.92
CA ILE A 97 -6.85 -7.17 9.74
C ILE A 97 -6.00 -8.44 9.89
N LYS A 98 -6.09 -9.34 8.91
CA LYS A 98 -5.33 -10.61 8.85
C LYS A 98 -3.96 -10.40 8.19
N TYR A 99 -3.89 -9.52 7.20
CA TYR A 99 -2.66 -9.17 6.50
C TYR A 99 -2.70 -7.70 6.08
N ALA A 100 -1.56 -7.01 6.19
CA ALA A 100 -1.38 -5.67 5.66
C ALA A 100 0.08 -5.47 5.22
N THR A 101 0.28 -5.01 3.98
CA THR A 101 1.60 -4.60 3.50
C THR A 101 1.51 -3.30 2.70
N LEU A 102 2.59 -2.51 2.76
CA LEU A 102 2.80 -1.34 1.93
C LEU A 102 3.84 -1.68 0.87
N ASN A 103 3.44 -1.65 -0.39
CA ASN A 103 4.35 -1.76 -1.52
C ASN A 103 4.73 -0.36 -1.99
N MET A 104 6.02 -0.05 -1.88
CA MET A 104 6.60 1.21 -2.30
C MET A 104 6.83 1.22 -3.81
N ALA A 105 6.44 2.30 -4.47
CA ALA A 105 6.73 2.54 -5.88
C ALA A 105 7.23 3.98 -6.09
N SER A 106 7.61 4.30 -7.33
CA SER A 106 8.03 5.65 -7.73
C SER A 106 7.03 6.24 -8.71
N THR A 107 6.98 7.57 -8.75
CA THR A 107 6.24 8.30 -9.80
C THR A 107 6.86 8.11 -11.20
N GLY A 108 8.04 7.47 -11.28
CA GLY A 108 8.78 7.22 -12.52
C GLY A 108 9.62 8.41 -12.99
N LYS A 109 9.69 9.50 -12.21
CA LYS A 109 10.39 10.72 -12.61
C LYS A 109 11.90 10.70 -12.33
N GLU A 110 12.35 9.89 -11.36
CA GLU A 110 13.76 9.89 -10.89
C GLU A 110 14.40 8.47 -10.92
N ILE A 111 13.82 7.54 -11.68
CA ILE A 111 14.29 6.14 -11.81
C ILE A 111 14.47 5.69 -13.26
#